data_AF-A0A3D8QAQ3-F1
#
_entry.id   AF-A0A3D8QAQ3-F1
#
_cell.length_a   1.000
_cell.length_b   1.000
_cell.length_c   1.000
_cell.angle_alpha   90.00
_cell.angle_beta   90.00
_cell.angle_gamma   90.00
#
_symmetry.space_group_name_H-M   'P 1'
#
loop_
_entity.id
_entity.type
_entity.pdbx_description
1 polymer ?
#
loop_
_entity_poly.entity_id
_entity_poly.type
_entity_poly.pdbx_seq_one_letter_code
_entity_poly.pdbx_strand_id
1 'polypeptide(L)'
;MAEPAPAGLALFPHGAWDVHHHIFDPARFPYSPTRHLTPPPATIAEYAEFKKKLGITHSVLTHGLSYGADISSLTSFVCDLDKSKTKAIGVIDPETITPTQLHQMQKAGIVGIRVNLYQYSAMHDVDLQKEALRAHVTAIRDCQGWSMAFTHVHPEFWAELKPFILSEIVPTGIRLVTDHFALLKGVSMLSEPTSASGENAGEVDVLAQPGVAEILDLMRAGHLYVKISAPYRAAYAADEGPDGGGGAGGDAVSGG
;
A
#
# COMPACT_ATOMS: atom_id res chain seq x y z
N MET A 1 44.18 -11.72 -0.48
CA MET A 1 43.54 -10.40 -0.26
C MET A 1 42.24 -10.43 -1.02
N ALA A 2 41.11 -10.44 -0.32
CA ALA A 2 39.80 -10.46 -0.98
C ALA A 2 39.58 -9.11 -1.69
N GLU A 3 39.09 -9.15 -2.92
CA GLU A 3 38.72 -7.94 -3.66
C GLU A 3 37.66 -7.14 -2.89
N PRO A 4 37.73 -5.81 -2.89
CA PRO A 4 36.66 -4.99 -2.33
C PRO A 4 35.39 -5.22 -3.16
N ALA A 5 34.29 -5.58 -2.49
CA ALA A 5 32.99 -5.65 -3.12
C ALA A 5 32.69 -4.32 -3.86
N PRO A 6 32.11 -4.36 -5.08
CA PRO A 6 31.80 -3.14 -5.81
C PRO A 6 30.93 -2.23 -4.93
N ALA A 7 31.22 -0.93 -4.95
CA ALA A 7 30.49 0.07 -4.20
C ALA A 7 29.02 0.06 -4.63
N GLY A 8 28.20 -0.71 -3.90
CA GLY A 8 26.76 -0.75 -4.10
C GLY A 8 26.24 0.67 -3.96
N LEU A 9 25.44 1.12 -4.94
CA LEU A 9 24.86 2.45 -4.94
C LEU A 9 23.91 2.57 -3.75
N ALA A 10 24.41 3.09 -2.62
CA ALA A 10 23.57 3.45 -1.49
C ALA A 10 22.75 4.67 -1.91
N LEU A 11 21.55 4.41 -2.45
CA LEU A 11 20.62 5.44 -2.91
C LEU A 11 20.24 6.40 -1.76
N PHE A 12 20.26 5.89 -0.53
CA PHE A 12 19.98 6.63 0.70
C PHE A 12 21.18 6.58 1.66
N PRO A 13 22.26 7.32 1.39
CA PRO A 13 23.49 7.24 2.19
C PRO A 13 23.33 7.74 3.64
N HIS A 14 22.26 8.51 3.91
CA HIS A 14 21.91 9.02 5.23
C HIS A 14 20.73 8.28 5.88
N GLY A 15 20.33 7.13 5.31
CA GLY A 15 19.17 6.38 5.75
C GLY A 15 17.87 6.87 5.12
N ALA A 16 16.90 5.96 5.06
CA ALA A 16 15.54 6.22 4.60
C ALA A 16 14.54 5.29 5.29
N TRP A 17 13.26 5.64 5.14
CA TRP A 17 12.13 4.78 5.49
C TRP A 17 11.54 4.17 4.21
N ASP A 18 11.47 2.84 4.16
CA ASP A 18 10.58 2.16 3.24
C ASP A 18 9.21 2.00 3.89
N VAL A 19 8.22 2.74 3.41
CA VAL A 19 6.90 2.85 4.05
C VAL A 19 5.86 1.87 3.51
N HIS A 20 6.22 0.99 2.58
CA HIS A 20 5.30 -0.03 2.07
C HIS A 20 6.04 -1.25 1.52
N HIS A 21 6.09 -2.30 2.34
CA HIS A 21 6.55 -3.62 1.92
C HIS A 21 5.74 -4.71 2.64
N HIS A 22 5.88 -5.94 2.14
CA HIS A 22 5.32 -7.15 2.73
C HIS A 22 6.43 -8.19 2.88
N ILE A 23 6.26 -9.07 3.86
CA ILE A 23 7.03 -10.31 3.99
C ILE A 23 6.06 -11.47 3.75
N PHE A 24 6.51 -12.43 2.96
CA PHE A 24 5.77 -13.64 2.61
C PHE A 24 6.64 -14.88 2.89
N ASP A 25 6.38 -15.53 4.03
CA ASP A 25 7.02 -16.78 4.45
C ASP A 25 5.94 -17.85 4.71
N PRO A 26 5.39 -18.47 3.63
CA PRO A 26 4.33 -19.48 3.75
C PRO A 26 4.78 -20.77 4.44
N ALA A 27 6.08 -21.00 4.56
CA ALA A 27 6.63 -22.17 5.25
C ALA A 27 6.49 -22.03 6.78
N ARG A 28 6.63 -20.81 7.31
CA ARG A 28 6.48 -20.53 8.74
C ARG A 28 5.05 -20.16 9.14
N PHE A 29 4.34 -19.43 8.28
CA PHE A 29 2.95 -19.05 8.49
C PHE A 29 2.14 -19.41 7.25
N PRO A 30 1.16 -20.31 7.31
CA PRO A 30 0.37 -20.66 6.14
C PRO A 30 -0.46 -19.46 5.68
N TYR A 31 -0.64 -19.30 4.38
CA TYR A 31 -1.59 -18.34 3.86
C TYR A 31 -3.03 -18.70 4.21
N SER A 32 -3.91 -17.70 4.28
CA SER A 32 -5.34 -17.90 4.47
C SER A 32 -5.92 -18.73 3.32
N PRO A 33 -6.83 -19.69 3.60
CA PRO A 33 -7.57 -20.39 2.56
C PRO A 33 -8.49 -19.48 1.75
N THR A 34 -8.87 -18.30 2.28
CA THR A 34 -9.78 -17.33 1.65
C THR A 34 -9.06 -16.14 1.00
N ARG A 35 -7.75 -16.23 0.78
CA ARG A 35 -6.97 -15.15 0.16
C ARG A 35 -7.41 -14.86 -1.27
N HIS A 36 -7.40 -13.59 -1.65
CA HIS A 36 -7.66 -13.15 -3.02
C HIS A 36 -6.47 -13.38 -3.97
N LEU A 37 -5.24 -13.50 -3.43
CA LEU A 37 -4.01 -13.69 -4.19
C LEU A 37 -3.03 -14.58 -3.42
N THR A 38 -2.27 -15.41 -4.15
CA THR A 38 -1.16 -16.21 -3.63
C THR A 38 0.17 -15.67 -4.13
N PRO A 39 0.90 -14.85 -3.35
CA PRO A 39 2.19 -14.33 -3.75
C PRO A 39 3.29 -15.42 -3.60
N PRO A 40 4.35 -15.34 -4.42
CA PRO A 40 5.55 -16.13 -4.18
C PRO A 40 6.19 -15.75 -2.83
N PRO A 41 7.02 -16.63 -2.23
CA PRO A 41 7.78 -16.28 -1.04
C PRO A 41 8.63 -15.02 -1.24
N ALA A 42 8.70 -14.19 -0.21
CA ALA A 42 9.50 -12.98 -0.11
C ALA A 42 9.96 -12.83 1.35
N THR A 43 11.16 -13.31 1.63
CA THR A 43 11.65 -13.57 2.99
C THR A 43 12.25 -12.33 3.65
N ILE A 44 12.37 -12.38 4.99
CA ILE A 44 13.08 -11.36 5.77
C ILE A 44 14.54 -11.22 5.34
N ALA A 45 15.21 -12.33 5.00
CA ALA A 45 16.60 -12.31 4.58
C ALA A 45 16.80 -11.52 3.28
N GLU A 46 15.94 -11.77 2.28
CA GLU A 46 15.95 -11.04 1.01
C GLU A 46 15.66 -9.55 1.23
N TYR A 47 14.69 -9.22 2.09
CA TYR A 47 14.38 -7.83 2.40
C TYR A 47 15.50 -7.12 3.16
N ALA A 48 16.18 -7.80 4.09
CA ALA A 48 17.32 -7.26 4.82
C ALA A 48 18.51 -6.96 3.87
N GLU A 49 18.76 -7.83 2.91
CA GLU A 49 19.76 -7.61 1.86
C GLU A 49 19.38 -6.42 0.98
N PHE A 50 18.12 -6.34 0.54
CA PHE A 50 17.59 -5.21 -0.22
C PHE A 50 17.77 -3.87 0.52
N LYS A 51 17.38 -3.81 1.80
CA LYS A 51 17.58 -2.62 2.65
C LYS A 51 19.04 -2.20 2.71
N LYS A 52 19.94 -3.17 2.93
CA LYS A 52 21.39 -2.91 3.02
C LYS A 52 21.94 -2.35 1.71
N LYS A 53 21.55 -2.91 0.55
CA LYS A 53 21.99 -2.44 -0.76
C LYS A 53 21.59 -0.99 -1.04
N LEU A 54 20.38 -0.60 -0.65
CA LEU A 54 19.86 0.75 -0.91
C LEU A 54 20.19 1.79 0.19
N GLY A 55 20.66 1.37 1.36
CA GLY A 55 20.85 2.25 2.51
C GLY A 55 19.56 2.54 3.29
N ILE A 56 18.53 1.70 3.17
CA ILE A 56 17.28 1.85 3.92
C ILE A 56 17.52 1.40 5.37
N THR A 57 17.21 2.27 6.32
CA THR A 57 17.47 2.03 7.75
C THR A 57 16.20 1.63 8.49
N HIS A 58 15.05 2.16 8.08
CA HIS A 58 13.76 1.96 8.74
C HIS A 58 12.71 1.41 7.78
N SER A 59 11.68 0.75 8.29
CA SER A 59 10.58 0.29 7.45
C SER A 59 9.22 0.31 8.14
N VAL A 60 8.17 0.33 7.32
CA VAL A 60 6.79 0.10 7.73
C VAL A 60 6.31 -1.19 7.05
N LEU A 61 6.21 -2.26 7.83
CA LEU A 61 5.74 -3.56 7.37
C LEU A 61 4.21 -3.54 7.33
N THR A 62 3.64 -3.66 6.13
CA THR A 62 2.19 -3.73 5.96
C THR A 62 1.76 -5.19 5.96
N HIS A 63 0.71 -5.52 6.70
CA HIS A 63 0.15 -6.87 6.73
C HIS A 63 -0.15 -7.36 5.31
N GLY A 64 0.32 -8.57 5.00
CA GLY A 64 -0.02 -9.23 3.75
C GLY A 64 -1.43 -9.78 3.84
N LEU A 65 -2.37 -9.24 3.06
CA LEU A 65 -3.77 -9.69 3.06
C LEU A 65 -3.93 -11.17 2.67
N SER A 66 -2.92 -11.79 2.06
CA SER A 66 -2.85 -13.24 1.81
C SER A 66 -2.82 -14.08 3.09
N TYR A 67 -2.46 -13.51 4.24
CA TYR A 67 -2.57 -14.14 5.56
C TYR A 67 -3.96 -14.02 6.19
N GLY A 68 -4.89 -13.28 5.57
CA GLY A 68 -6.21 -13.03 6.14
C GLY A 68 -6.16 -12.15 7.39
N ALA A 69 -7.08 -12.38 8.32
CA ALA A 69 -7.22 -11.57 9.53
C ALA A 69 -6.19 -11.91 10.64
N ASP A 70 -5.51 -13.06 10.55
CA ASP A 70 -4.48 -13.42 11.53
C ASP A 70 -3.21 -12.57 11.30
N ILE A 71 -2.88 -11.73 12.29
CA ILE A 71 -1.69 -10.86 12.29
C ILE A 71 -0.50 -11.48 13.05
N SER A 72 -0.57 -12.75 13.44
CA SER A 72 0.51 -13.45 14.14
C SER A 72 1.83 -13.35 13.36
N SER A 73 1.78 -13.56 12.04
CA SER A 73 2.92 -13.44 11.13
C SER A 73 3.52 -12.03 11.17
N LEU A 74 2.68 -10.99 11.05
CA LEU A 74 3.09 -9.59 11.11
C LEU A 74 3.86 -9.27 12.38
N THR A 75 3.31 -9.62 13.55
CA THR A 75 3.97 -9.33 14.84
C THR A 75 5.31 -10.04 14.98
N SER A 76 5.41 -11.26 14.46
CA SER A 76 6.64 -12.02 14.47
C SER A 76 7.69 -11.41 13.54
N PHE A 77 7.29 -11.01 12.33
CA PHE A 77 8.19 -10.40 11.35
C PHE A 77 8.70 -9.01 11.79
N VAL A 78 7.88 -8.23 12.50
CA VAL A 78 8.34 -6.95 13.10
C VAL A 78 9.49 -7.16 14.08
N CYS A 79 9.42 -8.22 14.89
CA CYS A 79 10.51 -8.57 15.80
C CYS A 79 11.77 -9.00 15.02
N ASP A 80 11.61 -9.84 14.00
CA ASP A 80 12.73 -10.31 13.17
C ASP A 80 13.44 -9.17 12.40
N LEU A 81 12.71 -8.11 12.03
CA LEU A 81 13.21 -6.94 11.33
C LEU A 81 13.79 -5.83 12.22
N ASP A 82 13.97 -6.10 13.52
CA ASP A 82 14.30 -5.11 14.55
C ASP A 82 13.16 -4.10 14.77
N LYS A 83 12.33 -4.39 15.76
CA LYS A 83 11.19 -3.56 16.20
C LYS A 83 11.55 -2.11 16.53
N SER A 84 12.81 -1.80 16.86
CA SER A 84 13.22 -0.40 17.07
C SER A 84 13.28 0.39 15.76
N LYS A 85 13.47 -0.28 14.62
CA LYS A 85 13.59 0.28 13.27
C LYS A 85 12.40 -0.03 12.36
N THR A 86 11.52 -0.93 12.78
CA THR A 86 10.35 -1.33 12.00
C THR A 86 9.05 -1.00 12.72
N LYS A 87 8.16 -0.29 12.02
CA LYS A 87 6.75 -0.12 12.40
C LYS A 87 5.89 -1.05 11.57
N ALA A 88 4.63 -1.22 11.96
CA ALA A 88 3.71 -2.05 11.21
C ALA A 88 2.33 -1.44 11.01
N ILE A 89 1.68 -1.85 9.91
CA ILE A 89 0.28 -1.58 9.61
C ILE A 89 -0.45 -2.92 9.62
N GLY A 90 -1.35 -3.11 10.58
CA GLY A 90 -2.12 -4.34 10.77
C GLY A 90 -3.42 -4.36 9.98
N VAL A 91 -4.21 -5.41 10.21
CA VAL A 91 -5.64 -5.46 9.88
C VAL A 91 -6.40 -5.76 11.16
N ILE A 92 -7.67 -5.40 11.20
CA ILE A 92 -8.59 -5.73 12.30
C ILE A 92 -9.94 -6.10 11.72
N ASP A 93 -10.73 -6.79 12.53
CA ASP A 93 -12.18 -6.86 12.37
C ASP A 93 -12.81 -5.88 13.38
N PRO A 94 -13.47 -4.79 12.92
CA PRO A 94 -14.02 -3.78 13.81
C PRO A 94 -15.16 -4.30 14.70
N GLU A 95 -15.79 -5.44 14.36
CA GLU A 95 -16.87 -6.02 15.16
C GLU A 95 -16.35 -6.80 16.37
N THR A 96 -15.17 -7.43 16.25
CA THR A 96 -14.65 -8.37 17.25
C THR A 96 -13.41 -7.88 17.96
N ILE A 97 -12.72 -6.86 17.45
CA ILE A 97 -11.50 -6.33 18.05
C ILE A 97 -11.77 -5.73 19.46
N THR A 98 -10.93 -6.09 20.42
CA THR A 98 -11.03 -5.60 21.79
C THR A 98 -9.96 -4.54 22.11
N PRO A 99 -10.18 -3.66 23.11
CA PRO A 99 -9.15 -2.72 23.57
C PRO A 99 -7.84 -3.41 24.00
N THR A 100 -7.93 -4.60 24.62
CA THR A 100 -6.77 -5.39 25.02
C THR A 100 -5.95 -5.83 23.81
N GLN A 101 -6.59 -6.28 22.73
CA GLN A 101 -5.91 -6.65 21.50
C GLN A 101 -5.27 -5.44 20.81
N LEU A 102 -5.96 -4.29 20.76
CA LEU A 102 -5.38 -3.04 20.23
C LEU A 102 -4.12 -2.61 21.00
N HIS A 103 -4.15 -2.72 22.34
CA HIS A 103 -2.96 -2.45 23.16
C HIS A 103 -1.82 -3.44 22.91
N GLN A 104 -2.13 -4.72 22.70
CA GLN A 104 -1.14 -5.74 22.33
C GLN A 104 -0.54 -5.43 20.95
N MET A 105 -1.35 -5.02 19.98
CA MET A 105 -0.89 -4.59 18.65
C MET A 105 0.05 -3.39 18.75
N GLN A 106 -0.31 -2.36 19.52
CA GLN A 106 0.55 -1.20 19.74
C GLN A 106 1.88 -1.61 20.39
N LYS A 107 1.82 -2.47 21.42
CA LYS A 107 3.02 -3.04 22.04
C LYS A 107 3.85 -3.84 21.06
N ALA A 108 3.27 -4.48 20.05
CA ALA A 108 3.99 -5.22 19.02
C ALA A 108 4.67 -4.31 17.98
N GLY A 109 4.42 -2.99 18.00
CA GLY A 109 4.99 -2.03 17.04
C GLY A 109 4.05 -1.64 15.91
N ILE A 110 2.78 -2.04 15.98
CA ILE A 110 1.74 -1.62 15.04
C ILE A 110 1.36 -0.17 15.36
N VAL A 111 1.28 0.65 14.31
CA VAL A 111 1.03 2.10 14.37
C VAL A 111 -0.15 2.50 13.49
N GLY A 112 -0.97 1.54 13.08
CA GLY A 112 -2.08 1.79 12.19
C GLY A 112 -2.64 0.50 11.60
N ILE A 113 -3.70 0.67 10.82
CA ILE A 113 -4.41 -0.43 10.17
C ILE A 113 -4.56 -0.16 8.67
N ARG A 114 -4.78 -1.23 7.91
CA ARG A 114 -5.20 -1.17 6.51
C ARG A 114 -6.57 -1.82 6.38
N VAL A 115 -7.54 -1.10 5.82
CA VAL A 115 -8.88 -1.63 5.57
C VAL A 115 -8.84 -2.50 4.32
N ASN A 116 -9.14 -3.79 4.48
CA ASN A 116 -9.24 -4.74 3.38
C ASN A 116 -10.60 -4.64 2.70
N LEU A 117 -10.76 -3.73 1.74
CA LEU A 117 -12.04 -3.52 1.06
C LEU A 117 -12.58 -4.77 0.34
N TYR A 118 -11.73 -5.73 -0.05
CA TYR A 118 -12.18 -7.01 -0.61
C TYR A 118 -12.99 -7.83 0.39
N GLN A 119 -12.62 -7.79 1.68
CA GLN A 119 -13.32 -8.54 2.73
C GLN A 119 -14.76 -8.03 2.96
N TYR A 120 -15.01 -6.76 2.66
CA TYR A 120 -16.30 -6.10 2.86
C TYR A 120 -17.09 -5.94 1.56
N SER A 121 -16.67 -6.59 0.46
CA SER A 121 -17.25 -6.41 -0.88
C SER A 121 -17.32 -4.94 -1.33
N ALA A 122 -16.46 -4.09 -0.77
CA ALA A 122 -16.50 -2.64 -0.91
C ALA A 122 -15.61 -2.13 -2.05
N MET A 123 -14.89 -3.00 -2.75
CA MET A 123 -13.97 -2.56 -3.81
C MET A 123 -14.68 -1.80 -4.93
N HIS A 124 -15.95 -2.13 -5.19
CA HIS A 124 -16.76 -1.56 -6.26
C HIS A 124 -18.04 -0.87 -5.79
N ASP A 125 -18.15 -0.56 -4.50
CA ASP A 125 -19.33 0.06 -3.90
C ASP A 125 -18.89 1.12 -2.90
N VAL A 126 -19.14 2.39 -3.24
CA VAL A 126 -18.68 3.54 -2.44
C VAL A 126 -19.39 3.63 -1.08
N ASP A 127 -20.62 3.15 -0.96
CA ASP A 127 -21.36 3.20 0.30
C ASP A 127 -20.83 2.13 1.26
N LEU A 128 -20.53 0.92 0.76
CA LEU A 128 -19.82 -0.09 1.54
C LEU A 128 -18.40 0.36 1.93
N GLN A 129 -17.72 1.18 1.10
CA GLN A 129 -16.44 1.79 1.51
C GLN A 129 -16.62 2.74 2.69
N LYS A 130 -17.61 3.64 2.63
CA LYS A 130 -17.91 4.58 3.73
C LYS A 130 -18.23 3.81 5.00
N GLU A 131 -19.05 2.76 4.93
CA GLU A 131 -19.38 1.89 6.06
C GLU A 131 -18.14 1.21 6.66
N ALA A 132 -17.32 0.58 5.83
CA ALA A 132 -16.09 -0.06 6.28
C ALA A 132 -15.15 0.96 6.94
N LEU A 133 -14.87 2.08 6.29
CA LEU A 133 -13.98 3.13 6.85
C LEU A 133 -14.51 3.69 8.18
N ARG A 134 -15.81 3.93 8.29
CA ARG A 134 -16.46 4.39 9.53
C ARG A 134 -16.33 3.38 10.67
N ALA A 135 -16.57 2.10 10.38
CA ALA A 135 -16.43 1.04 11.38
C ALA A 135 -14.99 0.95 11.90
N HIS A 136 -14.01 1.00 11.00
CA HIS A 136 -12.59 0.89 11.36
C HIS A 136 -12.09 2.11 12.14
N VAL A 137 -12.44 3.33 11.71
CA VAL A 137 -12.02 4.54 12.45
C VAL A 137 -12.62 4.56 13.86
N THR A 138 -13.87 4.10 14.00
CA THR A 138 -14.54 3.98 15.30
C THR A 138 -13.82 2.99 16.21
N ALA A 139 -13.41 1.84 15.65
CA ALA A 139 -12.71 0.80 16.39
C ALA A 139 -11.34 1.23 16.90
N ILE A 140 -10.62 2.11 16.17
CA ILE A 140 -9.27 2.56 16.54
C ILE A 140 -9.22 3.96 17.16
N ARG A 141 -10.35 4.58 17.51
CA ARG A 141 -10.40 5.98 17.98
C ARG A 141 -9.49 6.28 19.17
N ASP A 142 -9.26 5.30 20.05
CA ASP A 142 -8.43 5.45 21.25
C ASP A 142 -6.94 5.16 20.98
N CYS A 143 -6.59 4.73 19.77
CA CYS A 143 -5.22 4.44 19.35
C CYS A 143 -4.52 5.72 18.87
N GLN A 144 -4.10 6.56 19.81
CA GLN A 144 -3.48 7.84 19.50
C GLN A 144 -2.28 7.70 18.55
N GLY A 145 -2.26 8.54 17.51
CA GLY A 145 -1.20 8.57 16.51
C GLY A 145 -1.27 7.46 15.47
N TRP A 146 -2.27 6.57 15.53
CA TRP A 146 -2.47 5.57 14.48
C TRP A 146 -2.96 6.18 13.18
N SER A 147 -2.56 5.58 12.06
CA SER A 147 -3.09 5.89 10.72
C SER A 147 -4.01 4.78 10.21
N MET A 148 -4.93 5.13 9.32
CA MET A 148 -5.77 4.18 8.60
C MET A 148 -5.47 4.25 7.11
N ALA A 149 -5.04 3.14 6.53
CA ALA A 149 -4.74 3.00 5.12
C ALA A 149 -5.86 2.26 4.38
N PHE A 150 -6.09 2.59 3.10
CA PHE A 150 -6.94 1.80 2.20
C PHE A 150 -6.51 1.97 0.74
N THR A 151 -7.10 1.20 -0.16
CA THR A 151 -6.86 1.32 -1.61
C THR A 151 -8.11 0.87 -2.35
N HIS A 152 -8.47 1.56 -3.43
CA HIS A 152 -9.56 1.20 -4.33
C HIS A 152 -9.21 1.51 -5.78
N VAL A 153 -10.01 1.00 -6.72
CA VAL A 153 -9.75 1.11 -8.17
C VAL A 153 -10.60 2.15 -8.88
N HIS A 154 -11.48 2.85 -8.15
CA HIS A 154 -12.50 3.74 -8.69
C HIS A 154 -12.20 5.20 -8.30
N PRO A 155 -11.34 5.91 -9.05
CA PRO A 155 -10.97 7.27 -8.71
C PRO A 155 -12.17 8.24 -8.72
N GLU A 156 -13.24 7.94 -9.45
CA GLU A 156 -14.49 8.70 -9.45
C GLU A 156 -15.19 8.72 -8.08
N PHE A 157 -14.97 7.72 -7.22
CA PHE A 157 -15.57 7.68 -5.88
C PHE A 157 -15.02 8.78 -4.95
N TRP A 158 -13.88 9.39 -5.27
CA TRP A 158 -13.32 10.47 -4.44
C TRP A 158 -14.23 11.69 -4.32
N ALA A 159 -15.10 11.94 -5.31
CA ALA A 159 -16.12 12.99 -5.25
C ALA A 159 -17.08 12.81 -4.07
N GLU A 160 -17.42 11.57 -3.72
CA GLU A 160 -18.27 11.22 -2.59
C GLU A 160 -17.48 10.93 -1.31
N LEU A 161 -16.28 10.36 -1.43
CA LEU A 161 -15.44 10.07 -0.27
C LEU A 161 -14.93 11.35 0.37
N LYS A 162 -14.60 12.41 -0.39
CA LYS A 162 -14.12 13.67 0.17
C LYS A 162 -15.08 14.29 1.21
N PRO A 163 -16.37 14.56 0.91
CA PRO A 163 -17.27 15.10 1.92
C PRO A 163 -17.44 14.16 3.12
N PHE A 164 -17.53 12.84 2.91
CA PHE A 164 -17.58 11.84 3.99
C PHE A 164 -16.33 11.89 4.89
N ILE A 165 -15.13 11.94 4.30
CA ILE A 165 -13.85 12.02 5.02
C ILE A 165 -13.82 13.27 5.89
N LEU A 166 -14.21 14.42 5.34
CA LEU A 166 -14.24 15.69 6.06
C LEU A 166 -15.26 15.67 7.21
N SER A 167 -16.43 15.06 7.02
CA SER A 167 -17.48 15.04 8.05
C SER A 167 -17.27 13.98 9.13
N GLU A 168 -16.66 12.84 8.80
CA GLU A 168 -16.67 11.67 9.69
C GLU A 168 -15.28 11.19 10.12
N ILE A 169 -14.27 11.32 9.25
CA ILE A 169 -12.93 10.81 9.56
C ILE A 169 -12.07 11.91 10.19
N VAL A 170 -12.02 13.10 9.58
CA VAL A 170 -11.21 14.23 10.07
C VAL A 170 -11.49 14.56 11.55
N PRO A 171 -12.75 14.61 12.03
CA PRO A 171 -13.03 14.91 13.44
C PRO A 171 -12.45 13.90 14.43
N THR A 172 -12.16 12.67 13.99
CA THR A 172 -11.55 11.63 14.86
C THR A 172 -10.06 11.88 15.11
N GLY A 173 -9.40 12.72 14.29
CA GLY A 173 -7.96 12.93 14.34
C GLY A 173 -7.11 11.81 13.73
N ILE A 174 -7.73 10.72 13.24
CA ILE A 174 -7.02 9.64 12.53
C ILE A 174 -6.57 10.12 11.15
N ARG A 175 -5.30 9.87 10.81
CA ARG A 175 -4.73 10.23 9.51
C ARG A 175 -5.05 9.16 8.48
N LEU A 176 -5.57 9.56 7.32
CA LEU A 176 -5.82 8.65 6.21
C LEU A 176 -4.61 8.52 5.29
N VAL A 177 -4.42 7.32 4.77
CA VAL A 177 -3.41 7.02 3.76
C VAL A 177 -4.06 6.23 2.62
N THR A 178 -3.83 6.64 1.37
CA THR A 178 -4.17 5.82 0.20
C THR A 178 -2.91 5.26 -0.43
N ASP A 179 -2.91 3.97 -0.72
CA ASP A 179 -1.72 3.30 -1.27
C ASP A 179 -1.55 3.55 -2.78
N HIS A 180 -0.32 3.35 -3.27
CA HIS A 180 0.01 3.19 -4.70
C HIS A 180 -0.52 4.29 -5.64
N PHE A 181 -0.13 5.55 -5.40
CA PHE A 181 -0.59 6.70 -6.19
C PHE A 181 -2.12 6.87 -6.21
N ALA A 182 -2.82 6.32 -5.20
CA ALA A 182 -4.28 6.22 -5.19
C ALA A 182 -4.86 5.47 -6.41
N LEU A 183 -4.02 4.68 -7.10
CA LEU A 183 -4.29 4.05 -8.40
C LEU A 183 -4.75 5.03 -9.50
N LEU A 184 -4.37 6.31 -9.38
CA LEU A 184 -4.47 7.25 -10.50
C LEU A 184 -3.56 6.79 -11.65
N LYS A 185 -4.05 6.90 -12.88
CA LYS A 185 -3.33 6.40 -14.06
C LYS A 185 -2.29 7.42 -14.52
N GLY A 186 -1.14 6.92 -14.96
CA GLY A 186 -0.14 7.69 -15.69
C GLY A 186 -0.48 7.78 -17.18
N VAL A 187 0.34 8.56 -17.91
CA VAL A 187 0.13 8.85 -19.34
C VAL A 187 -0.08 7.58 -20.18
N SER A 188 0.73 6.53 -19.96
CA SER A 188 0.67 5.29 -20.75
C SER A 188 -0.63 4.49 -20.57
N MET A 189 -1.32 4.65 -19.43
CA MET A 189 -2.61 3.99 -19.16
C MET A 189 -3.82 4.88 -19.47
N LEU A 190 -3.60 6.17 -19.73
CA LEU A 190 -4.64 7.13 -20.14
C LEU A 190 -4.67 7.37 -21.65
N SER A 191 -3.51 7.23 -22.31
CA SER A 191 -3.44 7.24 -23.75
C SER A 191 -4.17 6.00 -24.26
N GLU A 192 -5.20 6.19 -25.08
CA GLU A 192 -5.75 5.10 -25.90
C GLU A 192 -4.58 4.41 -26.63
N PRO A 193 -4.50 3.07 -26.68
CA PRO A 193 -3.56 2.39 -27.57
C PRO A 193 -4.01 2.66 -29.00
N THR A 194 -3.69 3.84 -29.53
CA THR A 194 -3.99 4.18 -30.91
C THR A 194 -3.04 3.39 -31.79
N SER A 195 -3.62 2.45 -32.54
CA SER A 195 -3.04 1.93 -33.78
C SER A 195 -3.01 3.06 -34.81
N ALA A 196 -2.19 4.07 -34.58
CA ALA A 196 -1.92 5.13 -35.53
C ALA A 196 -0.54 5.70 -35.23
N SER A 197 0.46 5.17 -35.93
CA SER A 197 1.65 5.91 -36.31
C SER A 197 1.22 7.27 -36.86
N GLY A 198 1.27 8.32 -36.04
CA GLY A 198 0.85 9.66 -36.45
C GLY A 198 1.16 10.68 -35.37
N GLU A 199 1.86 11.72 -35.75
CA GLU A 199 2.50 12.77 -34.94
C GLU A 199 1.52 13.70 -34.20
N ASN A 200 0.33 13.24 -33.81
CA ASN A 200 -0.70 14.00 -33.10
C ASN A 200 -1.44 13.16 -32.04
N ALA A 201 -0.70 12.48 -31.16
CA ALA A 201 -1.25 12.11 -29.86
C ALA A 201 -1.39 13.42 -29.05
N GLY A 202 -2.60 13.95 -28.93
CA GLY A 202 -2.85 15.14 -28.12
C GLY A 202 -2.28 14.96 -26.70
N GLU A 203 -1.70 16.02 -26.14
CA GLU A 203 -1.12 15.99 -24.80
C GLU A 203 -2.16 15.50 -23.79
N VAL A 204 -1.93 14.32 -23.20
CA VAL A 204 -2.85 13.72 -22.23
C VAL A 204 -2.72 14.49 -20.91
N ASP A 205 -3.76 15.23 -20.54
CA ASP A 205 -3.84 15.88 -19.24
C ASP A 205 -4.13 14.85 -18.13
N VAL A 206 -3.06 14.35 -17.51
CA VAL A 206 -3.14 13.42 -16.38
C VAL A 206 -3.84 14.02 -15.16
N LEU A 207 -3.92 15.34 -15.04
CA LEU A 207 -4.54 15.99 -13.89
C LEU A 207 -6.06 16.15 -14.04
N ALA A 208 -6.59 15.98 -15.26
CA ALA A 208 -8.01 16.03 -15.54
C ALA A 208 -8.78 14.73 -15.20
N GLN A 209 -8.09 13.70 -14.71
CA GLN A 209 -8.74 12.45 -14.31
C GLN A 209 -9.71 12.67 -13.13
N PRO A 210 -10.82 11.92 -13.06
CA PRO A 210 -11.71 11.92 -11.90
C PRO A 210 -10.94 11.72 -10.59
N GLY A 211 -11.36 12.39 -9.52
CA GLY A 211 -10.80 12.22 -8.18
C GLY A 211 -9.47 12.95 -7.91
N VAL A 212 -8.74 13.39 -8.95
CA VAL A 212 -7.45 14.09 -8.75
C VAL A 212 -7.62 15.36 -7.93
N ALA A 213 -8.62 16.18 -8.25
CA ALA A 213 -8.89 17.42 -7.53
C ALA A 213 -9.21 17.17 -6.05
N GLU A 214 -10.05 16.17 -5.77
CA GLU A 214 -10.45 15.80 -4.41
C GLU A 214 -9.29 15.28 -3.58
N ILE A 215 -8.46 14.40 -4.15
CA ILE A 215 -7.24 13.89 -3.51
C ILE A 215 -6.30 15.05 -3.18
N LEU A 216 -6.02 15.92 -4.16
CA LEU A 216 -5.11 17.05 -3.97
C LEU A 216 -5.62 18.02 -2.90
N ASP A 217 -6.92 18.28 -2.84
CA ASP A 217 -7.51 19.12 -1.80
C ASP A 217 -7.36 18.51 -0.41
N LEU A 218 -7.64 17.22 -0.25
CA LEU A 218 -7.44 16.51 1.02
C LEU A 218 -5.96 16.47 1.43
N MET A 219 -5.04 16.29 0.47
CA MET A 219 -3.60 16.33 0.73
C MET A 219 -3.14 17.73 1.17
N ARG A 220 -3.55 18.79 0.47
CA ARG A 220 -3.21 20.19 0.82
C ARG A 220 -3.74 20.57 2.19
N ALA A 221 -4.92 20.07 2.58
CA ALA A 221 -5.49 20.25 3.91
C ALA A 221 -4.84 19.38 5.00
N GLY A 222 -3.94 18.45 4.64
CA GLY A 222 -3.27 17.55 5.58
C GLY A 222 -4.14 16.40 6.09
N HIS A 223 -5.25 16.09 5.40
CA HIS A 223 -6.19 15.03 5.79
C HIS A 223 -5.91 13.67 5.14
N LEU A 224 -5.16 13.67 4.03
CA LEU A 224 -4.80 12.47 3.27
C LEU A 224 -3.32 12.46 2.92
N TYR A 225 -2.69 11.30 3.05
CA TYR A 225 -1.36 11.01 2.50
C TYR A 225 -1.49 10.00 1.36
N VAL A 226 -0.71 10.17 0.30
CA VAL A 226 -0.65 9.21 -0.82
C VAL A 226 0.71 8.53 -0.82
N LYS A 227 0.75 7.20 -0.86
CA LYS A 227 2.01 6.46 -1.01
C LYS A 227 2.42 6.42 -2.47
N ILE A 228 3.53 7.08 -2.79
CA ILE A 228 4.22 7.00 -4.08
C ILE A 228 4.95 5.66 -4.15
N SER A 229 4.25 4.62 -4.60
CA SER A 229 4.72 3.22 -4.54
C SER A 229 4.10 2.40 -5.67
N ALA A 230 4.73 1.29 -6.03
CA ALA A 230 4.27 0.37 -7.07
C ALA A 230 3.83 1.07 -8.38
N PRO A 231 4.70 1.89 -9.01
CA PRO A 231 4.34 2.66 -10.20
C PRO A 231 3.85 1.80 -11.38
N TYR A 232 4.26 0.54 -11.44
CA TYR A 232 3.78 -0.46 -12.40
C TYR A 232 2.27 -0.77 -12.29
N ARG A 233 1.61 -0.35 -11.21
CA ARG A 233 0.14 -0.44 -11.06
C ARG A 233 -0.60 0.77 -11.64
N ALA A 234 0.12 1.84 -11.95
CA ALA A 234 -0.41 3.11 -12.44
C ALA A 234 0.07 3.43 -13.87
N ALA A 235 1.10 2.76 -14.36
CA ALA A 235 1.64 2.96 -15.69
C ALA A 235 2.16 1.63 -16.26
N TYR A 236 2.04 1.45 -17.58
CA TYR A 236 2.77 0.40 -18.28
C TYR A 236 4.27 0.71 -18.27
N ALA A 237 5.09 -0.34 -18.23
CA ALA A 237 6.52 -0.19 -18.48
C ALA A 237 6.71 0.45 -19.87
N ALA A 238 7.71 1.33 -20.00
CA ALA A 238 8.16 1.71 -21.33
C ALA A 238 8.65 0.42 -22.01
N ASP A 239 8.24 0.17 -23.26
CA ASP A 239 8.82 -0.90 -24.06
C ASP A 239 10.34 -0.71 -24.01
N GLU A 240 11.05 -1.63 -23.35
CA GLU A 240 12.51 -1.63 -23.44
C GLU A 240 12.83 -1.86 -24.92
N GLY A 241 13.54 -0.90 -25.53
CA GLY A 241 14.05 -1.04 -26.88
C GLY A 241 14.86 -2.33 -27.05
N PRO A 242 15.21 -2.71 -28.30
CA PRO A 242 15.58 -4.08 -28.70
C PRO A 242 16.81 -4.72 -28.02
N ASP A 243 17.44 -4.08 -27.03
CA ASP A 243 18.63 -4.57 -26.33
C ASP A 243 18.36 -5.07 -24.88
N GLY A 244 17.10 -5.08 -24.41
CA GLY A 244 16.73 -5.59 -23.08
C GLY A 244 16.36 -7.08 -23.09
N GLY A 245 17.31 -7.96 -22.74
CA GLY A 245 17.10 -9.41 -22.65
C GLY A 245 15.94 -9.80 -21.73
N GLY A 246 15.03 -10.63 -22.26
CA GLY A 246 13.77 -11.01 -21.64
C GLY A 246 13.87 -11.56 -20.22
N GLY A 247 13.08 -10.97 -19.33
CA GLY A 247 12.65 -11.54 -18.06
C GLY A 247 11.13 -11.45 -17.98
N ALA A 248 10.47 -12.61 -17.95
CA ALA A 248 9.02 -12.74 -17.94
C ALA A 248 8.37 -12.02 -16.74
N GLY A 249 7.87 -10.81 -16.97
CA GLY A 249 6.88 -10.14 -16.15
C GLY A 249 5.50 -10.44 -16.70
N GLY A 250 4.92 -11.55 -16.29
CA GLY A 250 3.56 -11.92 -16.63
C GLY A 250 2.85 -12.39 -15.37
N ASP A 251 2.12 -11.49 -14.72
CA ASP A 251 0.91 -11.83 -13.98
C ASP A 251 0.02 -10.59 -14.01
N ALA A 252 -0.66 -10.45 -15.14
CA ALA A 252 -1.85 -9.65 -15.25
C ALA A 252 -2.90 -10.23 -14.31
N VAL A 253 -3.32 -9.43 -13.34
CA VAL A 253 -4.56 -9.67 -12.61
C VAL A 253 -5.72 -9.47 -13.59
N SER A 254 -6.07 -10.56 -14.27
CA SER A 254 -7.36 -10.77 -14.90
C SER A 254 -7.91 -12.08 -14.36
N GLY A 255 -8.86 -11.99 -13.45
CA GLY A 255 -9.64 -13.11 -12.92
C GLY A 255 -10.93 -12.54 -12.37
N GLY A 256 -12.05 -13.01 -12.91
CA GLY A 256 -13.40 -12.45 -12.74
C GLY A 256 -14.06 -12.73 -11.41
#